data_AF-A0A4T3EWC1-F1
#
_entry.id   AF-A0A4T3EWC1-F1
#
_cell.length_a   1.000
_cell.length_b   1.000
_cell.length_c   1.000
_cell.angle_alpha   90.00
_cell.angle_beta   90.00
_cell.angle_gamma   90.00
#
_symmetry.space_group_name_H-M   'P 1'
#
loop_
_entity.id
_entity.type
_entity.pdbx_description
1 polymer ?
#
loop_
_entity_poly.entity_id
_entity_poly.type
_entity_poly.pdbx_seq_one_letter_code
_entity_poly.pdbx_strand_id
1 'polypeptide(L)' 'MLLNTRDAADYLGLSSSTLEHWRTTEPMRGPAFVRLGHQVRYRQSDLDEYVNSSVVEAA' A
#
# COMPACT_ATOMS: atom_id res chain seq x y z
N MET A 1 12.24 -7.10 1.00
CA MET A 1 11.59 -7.38 2.30
C MET A 1 10.08 -7.33 2.13
N LEU A 2 9.31 -8.20 2.80
CA LEU A 2 7.83 -8.16 2.77
C LEU A 2 7.31 -7.55 4.07
N LEU A 3 6.60 -6.44 3.95
CA LEU A 3 5.98 -5.66 5.02
C LEU A 3 4.55 -6.17 5.24
N ASN A 4 4.06 -6.19 6.47
CA ASN A 4 2.63 -6.41 6.71
C ASN A 4 1.86 -5.10 6.51
N THR A 5 0.52 -5.13 6.58
CA THR A 5 -0.31 -3.92 6.40
C THR A 5 0.05 -2.81 7.38
N ARG A 6 0.44 -3.15 8.63
CA ARG A 6 0.82 -2.17 9.64
C ARG A 6 2.16 -1.51 9.31
N ASP A 7 3.15 -2.29 8.91
CA ASP A 7 4.45 -1.75 8.52
C ASP A 7 4.35 -0.94 7.21
N ALA A 8 3.49 -1.36 6.27
CA ALA A 8 3.22 -0.60 5.06
C ALA A 8 2.51 0.73 5.35
N ALA A 9 1.57 0.72 6.29
CA ALA A 9 0.88 1.91 6.77
C ALA A 9 1.88 2.88 7.43
N ASP A 10 2.73 2.38 8.33
CA ASP A 10 3.79 3.16 8.97
C ASP A 10 4.77 3.75 7.94
N TYR A 11 5.19 2.93 6.97
CA TYR A 11 6.07 3.36 5.87
C TYR A 11 5.47 4.50 5.02
N LEU A 12 4.17 4.45 4.75
CA LEU A 12 3.46 5.48 3.99
C LEU A 12 2.97 6.65 4.86
N GLY A 13 3.11 6.58 6.19
CA GLY A 13 2.53 7.55 7.12
C GLY A 13 0.99 7.55 7.13
N LEU A 14 0.37 6.42 6.76
CA LEU A 14 -1.09 6.24 6.71
C LEU A 14 -1.57 5.33 7.84
N SER A 15 -2.89 5.27 8.04
CA SER A 15 -3.49 4.30 8.95
C SER A 15 -3.69 2.95 8.26
N SER A 16 -3.52 1.84 8.99
CA SER A 16 -3.78 0.50 8.46
C SER A 16 -5.21 0.36 7.93
N SER A 17 -6.17 0.98 8.62
CA SER A 17 -7.58 1.02 8.19
C SER A 17 -7.77 1.72 6.84
N THR A 18 -6.94 2.70 6.51
CA THR A 18 -6.96 3.36 5.19
C THR A 18 -6.51 2.40 4.11
N LEU A 19 -5.43 1.64 4.33
CA LEU A 19 -4.96 0.62 3.39
C LEU A 19 -5.99 -0.51 3.22
N GLU A 20 -6.64 -0.94 4.30
CA GLU A 20 -7.72 -1.92 4.25
C GLU A 20 -8.91 -1.39 3.43
N HIS A 21 -9.31 -0.13 3.66
CA HIS A 21 -10.39 0.52 2.92
C HIS A 21 -10.05 0.61 1.42
N TRP A 22 -8.86 1.09 1.09
CA TRP A 22 -8.36 1.20 -0.30
C TRP A 22 -8.36 -0.13 -1.05
N ARG A 23 -8.11 -1.23 -0.34
CA ARG A 23 -8.17 -2.58 -0.87
C ARG A 23 -9.58 -3.02 -1.25
N THR A 24 -10.58 -2.48 -0.57
CA THR A 24 -12.00 -2.81 -0.78
C THR A 24 -12.73 -1.79 -1.66
N THR A 25 -12.16 -0.61 -1.89
CA THR A 25 -12.72 0.41 -2.78
C THR A 25 -12.60 -0.01 -4.25
N GLU A 26 -13.63 0.25 -5.04
CA GLU A 26 -13.59 0.11 -6.50
C GLU A 26 -13.66 1.49 -7.17
N PRO A 27 -12.72 1.83 -8.09
CA PRO A 27 -11.57 1.03 -8.51
C PRO A 27 -10.51 0.96 -7.41
N MET A 28 -9.81 -0.19 -7.35
CA MET A 28 -8.79 -0.47 -6.33
C MET A 28 -7.79 0.67 -6.22
N ARG A 29 -7.69 1.25 -5.02
CA ARG A 29 -6.75 2.33 -4.70
C ARG A 29 -5.57 1.74 -3.93
N GLY A 30 -4.45 2.45 -3.96
CA GLY A 30 -3.30 2.13 -3.12
C GLY A 30 -2.22 1.26 -3.77
N PRO A 31 -1.19 0.91 -2.99
CA PRO A 31 -0.04 0.15 -3.46
C PRO A 31 -0.39 -1.31 -3.73
N ALA A 32 0.39 -1.94 -4.64
CA ALA A 32 0.26 -3.35 -4.92
C ALA A 32 0.54 -4.21 -3.68
N PHE A 33 -0.28 -5.23 -3.47
CA PHE A 33 -0.14 -6.18 -2.37
C PHE A 33 0.06 -7.60 -2.89
N VAL A 34 0.84 -8.37 -2.14
CA VAL A 34 1.05 -9.80 -2.34
C VAL A 34 0.14 -10.55 -1.37
N ARG A 35 -0.73 -11.41 -1.89
CA ARG A 35 -1.58 -12.28 -1.08
C ARG A 35 -0.92 -13.64 -0.90
N LEU A 36 -0.48 -13.94 0.32
CA LEU A 36 0.15 -15.21 0.70
C LEU A 36 -0.84 -16.01 1.55
N GLY A 37 -1.70 -16.79 0.88
CA GLY A 37 -2.82 -17.48 1.51
C GLY A 37 -3.80 -16.49 2.14
N HIS A 38 -3.97 -16.57 3.47
CA HIS A 38 -4.81 -15.66 4.23
C HIS A 38 -4.13 -14.35 4.63
N GLN A 39 -2.80 -14.26 4.47
CA GLN A 39 -2.04 -13.08 4.84
C GLN A 39 -1.85 -12.14 3.66
N VAL A 40 -1.86 -10.84 3.97
CA VAL A 40 -1.59 -9.75 3.04
C VAL A 40 -0.23 -9.19 3.39
N ARG A 41 0.64 -9.08 2.39
CA ARG A 41 1.95 -8.47 2.53
C ARG A 41 2.15 -7.45 1.42
N TYR A 42 3.01 -6.47 1.67
CA TYR A 42 3.43 -5.47 0.71
C TYR A 42 4.92 -5.65 0.47
N ARG A 43 5.37 -5.57 -0.77
CA ARG A 43 6.82 -5.45 -0.99
C ARG A 43 7.19 -3.99 -0.82
N GLN A 44 8.33 -3.75 -0.19
CA GLN A 44 8.83 -2.38 -0.05
C GLN A 44 9.00 -1.70 -1.42
N SER A 45 9.44 -2.43 -2.46
CA SER A 45 9.54 -1.91 -3.83
C SER A 45 8.18 -1.51 -4.41
N ASP A 46 7.12 -2.29 -4.17
CA ASP A 46 5.76 -1.95 -4.63
C ASP A 46 5.22 -0.70 -3.91
N LEU A 47 5.56 -0.51 -2.63
CA LEU A 47 5.23 0.72 -1.89
C LEU A 47 5.98 1.93 -2.44
N ASP A 48 7.27 1.76 -2.73
CA ASP A 48 8.13 2.80 -3.31
C ASP A 48 7.67 3.21 -4.71
N GLU A 49 7.35 2.24 -5.57
CA GLU A 49 6.76 2.49 -6.90
C GLU A 49 5.42 3.20 -6.78
N TYR A 50 4.58 2.84 -5.80
CA TYR A 50 3.32 3.53 -5.57
C TYR A 50 3.52 4.98 -5.14
N VAL A 51 4.48 5.25 -4.26
CA VAL A 51 4.84 6.62 -3.85
C VAL A 51 5.34 7.39 -5.07
N ASN A 52 6.29 6.83 -5.82
CA ASN A 52 6.84 7.42 -7.05
C ASN A 52 5.75 7.71 -8.10
N SER A 53 4.84 6.77 -8.33
CA SER A 53 3.73 6.94 -9.28
C SER A 53 2.61 7.85 -8.77
N SER A 54 2.53 8.07 -7.45
CA SER A 54 1.56 8.98 -6.82
C SER A 54 2.14 10.36 -6.52
N VAL A 55 3.38 10.64 -6.94
CA VAL A 55 3.94 12.00 -6.93
C VAL A 55 3.11 12.82 -7.89
N VAL A 56 2.17 13.60 -7.34
CA VAL A 56 1.50 14.66 -8.07
C VAL A 56 2.42 15.87 -7.95
N GLU A 57 3.17 16.20 -9.00
CA GLU A 57 3.84 17.49 -9.06
C GLU A 57 2.77 18.58 -8.94
N ALA A 58 2.84 19.35 -7.85
CA ALA A 58 2.00 20.52 -7.68
C ALA A 58 2.45 21.57 -8.71
N ALA A 59 1.68 21.69 -9.80
CA ALA A 59 1.84 22.72 -10.83
C ALA A 59 1.48 24.12 -10.31
#